data_AF-C7HW49-F1
#
_entry.id   AF-C7HW49-F1
#
_cell.length_a   1.000
_cell.length_b   1.000
_cell.length_c   1.000
_cell.angle_alpha   90.00
_cell.angle_beta   90.00
_cell.angle_gamma   90.00
#
_symmetry.space_group_name_H-M   'P 1'
#
loop_
_entity.id
_entity.type
_entity.pdbx_description
1 polymer ?
#
loop_
_entity_poly.entity_id
_entity_poly.type
_entity_poly.pdbx_seq_one_letter_code
_entity_poly.pdbx_strand_id
1 'polypeptide(L)'
;MTKKELTIDDVNKALKKFAENEDLDAKNPYLKEDGKIFDKIVGEFCESLNSKNSNEGFYWLEKFGVISEGEKYKPNVNYGMPTHVHGDYKNGLIYLCLLNPGMQINDKEKFDNIKSYYEALSKKVEKGLTKEYGESDYYFYEQMDLEIKDNYRNLDKEMVKEYIYDEKTSILTKELLKIKYYLQENEFDKTWKKLKKKDDLTRNIYYIWHYFKKLLKESTYLNYNNLPDDYKLYGESKDKARGVTTNKVVNIELCPFRSKNANAVKKLSRTDYGKFSAYIIWYRIGQYLNDLEKDNNTEKPIFIFRSYCNKTSPDWKDILVDTLYEINKEEIDSEIIKEYIKVFEREYFYIFNSQNGMISKGNLSYFDKNNEKKKISSKQFDELRELVKQ
;
A
#
# COMPACT_ATOMS: atom_id res chain seq x y z
N MET A 1 -30.17 -17.68 25.33
CA MET A 1 -29.19 -18.50 24.59
C MET A 1 -27.87 -18.36 25.30
N THR A 2 -27.31 -19.45 25.82
CA THR A 2 -25.97 -19.47 26.41
C THR A 2 -24.97 -19.27 25.26
N LYS A 3 -24.20 -18.16 25.30
CA LYS A 3 -23.08 -17.94 24.37
C LYS A 3 -22.16 -19.17 24.47
N LYS A 4 -21.97 -19.89 23.36
CA LYS A 4 -21.00 -20.98 23.27
C LYS A 4 -19.64 -20.45 23.70
N GLU A 5 -18.92 -21.17 24.55
CA GLU A 5 -17.52 -20.85 24.83
C GLU A 5 -16.71 -21.15 23.56
N LEU A 6 -16.31 -20.09 22.87
CA LEU A 6 -15.62 -20.19 21.58
C LEU A 6 -14.11 -20.34 21.79
N THR A 7 -13.49 -21.17 20.95
CA THR A 7 -12.06 -21.46 20.99
C THR A 7 -11.32 -20.85 19.78
N ILE A 8 -9.98 -20.87 19.81
CA ILE A 8 -9.16 -20.45 18.66
C ILE A 8 -9.45 -21.31 17.43
N ASP A 9 -9.82 -22.58 17.63
CA ASP A 9 -10.18 -23.48 16.55
C ASP A 9 -11.47 -23.05 15.86
N ASP A 10 -12.44 -22.50 16.61
CA ASP A 10 -13.66 -21.92 16.03
C ASP A 10 -13.32 -20.72 15.13
N VAL A 11 -12.40 -19.84 15.57
CA VAL A 11 -11.94 -18.70 14.76
C VAL A 11 -11.17 -19.15 13.52
N ASN A 12 -10.23 -20.09 13.68
CA ASN A 12 -9.49 -20.66 12.55
C ASN A 12 -10.42 -21.31 11.54
N LYS A 13 -11.45 -22.02 12.00
CA LYS A 13 -12.49 -22.61 11.14
C LYS A 13 -13.28 -21.55 10.38
N ALA A 14 -13.63 -20.43 11.03
CA ALA A 14 -14.31 -19.32 10.35
C ALA A 14 -13.43 -18.68 9.27
N LEU A 15 -12.15 -18.45 9.56
CA LEU A 15 -11.18 -17.92 8.59
C LEU A 15 -10.98 -18.85 7.40
N LYS A 16 -10.80 -20.15 7.64
CA LYS A 16 -10.70 -21.19 6.60
C LYS A 16 -11.92 -21.17 5.69
N LYS A 17 -13.11 -21.15 6.28
CA LYS A 17 -14.37 -21.09 5.53
C LYS A 17 -14.50 -19.79 4.71
N PHE A 18 -14.11 -18.66 5.30
CA PHE A 18 -14.09 -17.37 4.60
C PHE A 18 -13.17 -17.40 3.37
N ALA A 19 -12.04 -18.11 3.46
CA ALA A 19 -11.12 -18.28 2.34
C ALA A 19 -11.62 -19.25 1.25
N GLU A 20 -12.46 -20.24 1.59
CA GLU A 20 -12.97 -21.25 0.64
C GLU A 20 -14.12 -20.76 -0.24
N ASN A 21 -15.01 -19.91 0.28
CA ASN A 21 -16.27 -19.58 -0.41
C ASN A 21 -16.18 -18.40 -1.38
N GLU A 22 -14.97 -17.98 -1.77
CA GLU A 22 -14.74 -16.75 -2.56
C GLU A 22 -15.35 -15.49 -1.90
N ASP A 23 -15.59 -15.53 -0.59
CA ASP A 23 -16.24 -14.44 0.15
C ASP A 23 -15.43 -13.13 0.03
N LEU A 24 -14.13 -13.19 -0.25
CA LEU A 24 -13.29 -12.02 -0.46
C LEU A 24 -13.76 -11.16 -1.66
N ASP A 25 -14.18 -11.77 -2.76
CA ASP A 25 -14.64 -11.02 -3.95
C ASP A 25 -15.99 -10.34 -3.66
N ALA A 26 -16.87 -10.99 -2.89
CA ALA A 26 -18.11 -10.38 -2.41
C ALA A 26 -17.85 -9.19 -1.46
N LYS A 27 -16.70 -9.18 -0.78
CA LYS A 27 -16.25 -8.06 0.06
C LYS A 27 -15.42 -7.02 -0.70
N ASN A 28 -15.11 -7.25 -1.97
CA ASN A 28 -14.30 -6.35 -2.78
C ASN A 28 -15.17 -5.22 -3.38
N PRO A 29 -15.04 -3.97 -2.90
CA PRO A 29 -15.87 -2.87 -3.40
C PRO A 29 -15.58 -2.52 -4.86
N TYR A 30 -14.41 -2.89 -5.40
CA TYR A 30 -14.05 -2.67 -6.80
C TYR A 30 -14.71 -3.67 -7.76
N LEU A 31 -15.21 -4.81 -7.26
CA LEU A 31 -15.90 -5.83 -8.04
C LEU A 31 -17.42 -5.74 -7.94
N LYS A 32 -17.96 -4.76 -7.19
CA LYS A 32 -19.41 -4.56 -7.08
C LYS A 32 -20.03 -4.33 -8.46
N GLU A 33 -21.12 -5.04 -8.71
CA GLU A 33 -21.81 -5.06 -10.01
C GLU A 33 -20.85 -5.37 -11.17
N ASP A 34 -19.97 -6.36 -11.00
CA ASP A 34 -18.95 -6.76 -11.97
C ASP A 34 -18.00 -5.62 -12.34
N GLY A 35 -17.73 -4.73 -11.37
CA GLY A 35 -16.86 -3.56 -11.54
C GLY A 35 -17.53 -2.32 -12.13
N LYS A 36 -18.81 -2.38 -12.53
CA LYS A 36 -19.52 -1.25 -13.15
C LYS A 36 -19.54 0.00 -12.27
N ILE A 37 -19.65 -0.15 -10.95
CA ILE A 37 -19.62 1.00 -10.02
C ILE A 37 -18.26 1.69 -10.07
N PHE A 38 -17.17 0.92 -10.03
CA PHE A 38 -15.83 1.48 -10.06
C PHE A 38 -15.53 2.12 -11.42
N ASP A 39 -15.94 1.49 -12.52
CA ASP A 39 -15.83 2.03 -13.87
C ASP A 39 -16.55 3.36 -14.02
N LYS A 40 -17.73 3.50 -13.41
CA LYS A 40 -18.47 4.76 -13.36
C LYS A 40 -17.72 5.83 -12.59
N ILE A 41 -17.21 5.52 -11.39
CA ILE A 41 -16.43 6.46 -10.56
C ILE A 41 -15.20 6.97 -11.33
N VAL A 42 -14.47 6.06 -11.99
CA VAL A 42 -13.30 6.43 -12.83
C VAL A 42 -13.72 7.27 -14.03
N GLY A 43 -14.85 6.94 -14.67
CA GLY A 43 -15.43 7.74 -15.74
C GLY A 43 -15.72 9.19 -15.30
N GLU A 44 -16.39 9.36 -14.17
CA GLU A 44 -16.72 10.67 -13.59
C GLU A 44 -15.45 11.47 -13.24
N PHE A 45 -14.40 10.81 -12.75
CA PHE A 45 -13.09 11.45 -12.50
C PHE A 45 -12.47 12.00 -13.79
N CYS A 46 -12.40 11.18 -14.84
CA CYS A 46 -11.82 11.57 -16.14
C CYS A 46 -12.64 12.68 -16.82
N GLU A 47 -13.98 12.61 -16.74
CA GLU A 47 -14.87 13.64 -17.28
C GLU A 47 -14.70 14.97 -16.52
N SER A 48 -14.63 14.92 -15.19
CA SER A 48 -14.43 16.10 -14.34
C SER A 48 -13.11 16.83 -14.63
N LEU A 49 -12.03 16.08 -14.90
CA LEU A 49 -10.74 16.63 -15.33
C LEU A 49 -10.82 17.37 -16.68
N ASN A 50 -11.73 16.94 -17.57
CA ASN A 50 -11.89 17.48 -18.92
C ASN A 50 -12.86 18.64 -19.06
N SER A 51 -13.70 18.85 -18.05
CA SER A 51 -14.69 19.92 -18.03
C SER A 51 -14.04 21.32 -18.16
N LYS A 52 -14.59 22.17 -19.04
CA LYS A 52 -14.20 23.59 -19.15
C LYS A 52 -14.83 24.45 -18.05
N ASN A 53 -16.01 24.04 -17.57
CA ASN A 53 -16.72 24.64 -16.45
C ASN A 53 -16.46 23.77 -15.22
N SER A 54 -15.35 24.06 -14.55
CA SER A 54 -14.77 23.24 -13.48
C SER A 54 -15.55 23.26 -12.16
N ASN A 55 -16.87 23.39 -12.22
CA ASN A 55 -17.78 23.32 -11.08
C ASN A 55 -18.28 21.90 -10.79
N GLU A 56 -17.89 20.90 -11.59
CA GLU A 56 -18.24 19.49 -11.35
C GLU A 56 -17.39 18.94 -10.19
N GLY A 57 -18.00 18.95 -9.00
CA GLY A 57 -17.41 18.62 -7.71
C GLY A 57 -17.16 17.13 -7.52
N PHE A 58 -16.25 16.55 -8.31
CA PHE A 58 -15.79 15.19 -8.05
C PHE A 58 -14.91 15.15 -6.79
N TYR A 59 -15.26 14.28 -5.85
CA TYR A 59 -14.51 14.05 -4.61
C TYR A 59 -14.33 12.56 -4.36
N TRP A 60 -13.08 12.08 -4.32
CA TRP A 60 -12.78 10.67 -4.04
C TRP A 60 -13.40 10.19 -2.73
N LEU A 61 -13.37 11.03 -1.69
CA LEU A 61 -13.98 10.73 -0.39
C LEU A 61 -15.49 10.48 -0.48
N GLU A 62 -16.20 11.26 -1.29
CA GLU A 62 -17.65 11.08 -1.49
C GLU A 62 -17.91 9.78 -2.24
N LYS A 63 -17.18 9.53 -3.33
CA LYS A 63 -17.31 8.29 -4.12
C LYS A 63 -16.97 7.03 -3.33
N PHE A 64 -16.12 7.15 -2.32
CA PHE A 64 -15.74 6.06 -1.44
C PHE A 64 -16.60 6.00 -0.17
N GLY A 65 -17.65 6.82 -0.06
CA GLY A 65 -18.62 6.81 1.04
C GLY A 65 -18.07 7.31 2.38
N VAL A 66 -17.00 8.11 2.37
CA VAL A 66 -16.35 8.64 3.57
C VAL A 66 -17.06 9.88 4.11
N ILE A 67 -17.61 10.68 3.21
CA ILE A 67 -18.30 11.93 3.47
C ILE A 67 -19.64 11.97 2.71
N SER A 68 -20.54 12.84 3.15
CA SER A 68 -21.83 13.03 2.46
C SER A 68 -21.66 13.88 1.20
N GLU A 69 -22.63 13.77 0.28
CA GLU A 69 -22.64 14.55 -0.97
C GLU A 69 -22.49 16.05 -0.70
N GLY A 70 -21.53 16.68 -1.38
CA GLY A 70 -21.26 18.12 -1.25
C GLY A 70 -20.48 18.53 0.01
N GLU A 71 -20.17 17.61 0.93
CA GLU A 71 -19.19 17.85 1.99
C GLU A 71 -17.80 18.02 1.34
N LYS A 72 -17.10 19.12 1.65
CA LYS A 72 -15.77 19.37 1.11
C LYS A 72 -14.71 19.15 2.18
N TYR A 73 -13.75 18.28 1.88
CA TYR A 73 -12.53 18.17 2.65
C TYR A 73 -11.38 18.95 2.02
N LYS A 74 -10.17 18.76 2.54
CA LYS A 74 -8.94 19.34 1.98
C LYS A 74 -8.72 18.85 0.54
N PRO A 75 -8.32 19.74 -0.38
CA PRO A 75 -8.21 19.39 -1.81
C PRO A 75 -7.34 18.18 -2.13
N ASN A 76 -6.25 17.98 -1.38
CA ASN A 76 -5.36 16.83 -1.57
C ASN A 76 -6.03 15.49 -1.28
N VAL A 77 -7.00 15.47 -0.37
CA VAL A 77 -7.77 14.27 -0.02
C VAL A 77 -8.95 14.09 -0.97
N ASN A 78 -9.54 15.20 -1.40
CA ASN A 78 -10.65 15.23 -2.34
C ASN A 78 -10.26 14.80 -3.77
N TYR A 79 -9.13 15.30 -4.27
CA TYR A 79 -8.77 15.22 -5.69
C TYR A 79 -7.56 14.32 -5.95
N GLY A 80 -6.65 14.16 -4.98
CA GLY A 80 -5.46 13.36 -5.15
C GLY A 80 -5.82 11.89 -5.38
N MET A 81 -5.29 11.31 -6.46
CA MET A 81 -5.54 9.91 -6.82
C MET A 81 -5.24 8.99 -5.63
N PRO A 82 -6.20 8.13 -5.22
CA PRO A 82 -5.97 7.15 -4.19
C PRO A 82 -5.10 5.99 -4.68
N THR A 83 -4.47 5.28 -3.76
CA THR A 83 -3.66 4.08 -4.04
C THR A 83 -3.98 3.04 -2.98
N HIS A 84 -4.70 1.96 -3.31
CA HIS A 84 -5.27 1.07 -2.30
C HIS A 84 -4.63 -0.32 -2.27
N VAL A 85 -4.77 -1.12 -3.32
CA VAL A 85 -4.30 -2.51 -3.35
C VAL A 85 -3.51 -2.74 -4.62
N HIS A 86 -2.28 -3.24 -4.50
CA HIS A 86 -1.41 -3.53 -5.64
C HIS A 86 -0.63 -4.82 -5.45
N GLY A 87 -0.69 -5.71 -6.43
CA GLY A 87 -0.12 -7.06 -6.40
C GLY A 87 -1.19 -8.13 -6.19
N ASP A 88 -0.79 -9.39 -6.39
CA ASP A 88 -1.67 -10.55 -6.21
C ASP A 88 -2.02 -10.72 -4.73
N TYR A 89 -3.06 -10.00 -4.28
CA TYR A 89 -3.48 -10.00 -2.88
C TYR A 89 -4.13 -11.32 -2.45
N LYS A 90 -4.47 -12.20 -3.39
CA LYS A 90 -5.03 -13.52 -3.09
C LYS A 90 -3.90 -14.50 -2.78
N ASN A 91 -2.78 -14.46 -3.51
CA ASN A 91 -1.70 -15.44 -3.38
C ASN A 91 -0.36 -14.87 -2.90
N GLY A 92 -0.29 -13.56 -2.66
CA GLY A 92 0.91 -12.88 -2.19
C GLY A 92 1.43 -13.46 -0.87
N LEU A 93 2.72 -13.23 -0.62
CA LEU A 93 3.42 -13.72 0.57
C LEU A 93 3.77 -12.59 1.55
N ILE A 94 4.15 -11.41 1.04
CA ILE A 94 4.59 -10.28 1.85
C ILE A 94 3.67 -9.09 1.60
N TYR A 95 2.92 -8.70 2.63
CA TYR A 95 1.95 -7.61 2.56
C TYR A 95 2.50 -6.39 3.29
N LEU A 96 2.84 -5.35 2.55
CA LEU A 96 3.18 -4.05 3.10
C LEU A 96 1.88 -3.28 3.41
N CYS A 97 1.52 -3.24 4.69
CA CYS A 97 0.26 -2.71 5.19
C CYS A 97 0.44 -1.27 5.69
N LEU A 98 0.04 -0.29 4.88
CA LEU A 98 0.25 1.13 5.15
C LEU A 98 -1.05 1.83 5.58
N LEU A 99 -0.93 2.94 6.31
CA LEU A 99 -2.10 3.78 6.63
C LEU A 99 -2.37 4.81 5.52
N ASN A 100 -1.32 5.44 4.97
CA ASN A 100 -1.36 6.44 3.91
C ASN A 100 0.09 6.89 3.57
N PRO A 101 0.61 6.63 2.37
CA PRO A 101 1.94 7.06 1.94
C PRO A 101 1.96 8.45 1.29
N GLY A 102 0.81 9.03 0.89
CA GLY A 102 0.70 10.27 0.10
C GLY A 102 0.77 11.59 0.86
N MET A 103 1.68 11.71 1.83
CA MET A 103 1.74 12.86 2.74
C MET A 103 2.50 14.09 2.21
N GLN A 104 2.31 14.52 0.96
CA GLN A 104 3.26 15.48 0.36
C GLN A 104 2.67 16.83 -0.09
N ILE A 105 1.35 17.03 -0.08
CA ILE A 105 0.74 18.35 -0.28
C ILE A 105 0.49 19.03 1.07
N ASN A 106 0.72 20.33 1.14
CA ASN A 106 0.28 21.10 2.30
C ASN A 106 -1.25 21.18 2.29
N ASP A 107 -1.86 20.52 3.27
CA ASP A 107 -3.29 20.54 3.61
C ASP A 107 -3.95 21.95 3.67
N LYS A 108 -3.15 23.03 3.70
CA LYS A 108 -3.61 24.44 3.73
C LYS A 108 -3.87 25.03 2.34
N GLU A 109 -3.42 24.40 1.27
CA GLU A 109 -3.62 24.91 -0.08
C GLU A 109 -5.06 24.72 -0.52
N LYS A 110 -5.62 25.75 -1.16
CA LYS A 110 -6.98 25.76 -1.67
C LYS A 110 -6.94 25.70 -3.19
N PHE A 111 -7.78 24.84 -3.74
CA PHE A 111 -7.96 24.68 -5.18
C PHE A 111 -9.46 24.67 -5.45
N ASP A 112 -9.88 25.46 -6.43
CA ASP A 112 -11.29 25.63 -6.73
C ASP A 112 -11.90 24.34 -7.30
N ASN A 113 -11.07 23.53 -7.97
CA ASN A 113 -11.49 22.33 -8.69
C ASN A 113 -10.33 21.36 -8.99
N ILE A 114 -10.69 20.16 -9.44
CA ILE A 114 -9.75 19.07 -9.75
C ILE A 114 -8.69 19.45 -10.80
N LYS A 115 -9.09 20.19 -11.83
CA LYS A 115 -8.17 20.65 -12.88
C LYS A 115 -7.12 21.62 -12.33
N SER A 116 -7.55 22.64 -11.59
CA SER A 116 -6.66 23.60 -10.93
C SER A 116 -5.71 22.95 -9.92
N TYR A 117 -6.16 21.85 -9.28
CA TYR A 117 -5.33 21.03 -8.40
C TYR A 117 -4.19 20.37 -9.18
N TYR A 118 -4.48 19.60 -10.23
CA TYR A 118 -3.45 18.91 -11.02
C TYR A 118 -2.53 19.87 -11.80
N GLU A 119 -3.05 21.00 -12.31
CA GLU A 119 -2.22 22.04 -12.93
C GLU A 119 -1.21 22.65 -11.94
N ALA A 120 -1.64 22.89 -10.70
CA ALA A 120 -0.76 23.42 -9.66
C ALA A 120 0.27 22.40 -9.19
N LEU A 121 -0.11 21.11 -9.12
CA LEU A 121 0.82 20.03 -8.81
C LEU A 121 1.90 19.91 -9.87
N SER A 122 1.51 19.83 -11.14
CA SER A 122 2.50 19.73 -12.21
C SER A 122 3.46 20.92 -12.23
N LYS A 123 2.98 22.16 -12.05
CA LYS A 123 3.85 23.34 -11.94
C LYS A 123 4.86 23.23 -10.79
N LYS A 124 4.49 22.56 -9.68
CA LYS A 124 5.41 22.31 -8.57
C LYS A 124 6.43 21.24 -8.90
N VAL A 125 6.00 20.16 -9.55
CA VAL A 125 6.89 19.11 -10.05
C VAL A 125 7.91 19.72 -11.02
N GLU A 126 7.46 20.44 -12.05
CA GLU A 126 8.30 21.13 -13.05
C GLU A 126 9.29 22.13 -12.41
N LYS A 127 8.84 22.91 -11.42
CA LYS A 127 9.72 23.80 -10.64
C LYS A 127 10.73 23.02 -9.78
N GLY A 128 10.32 21.88 -9.24
CA GLY A 128 11.17 20.96 -8.50
C GLY A 128 12.22 20.27 -9.38
N LEU A 129 11.96 20.11 -10.68
CA LEU A 129 12.91 19.61 -11.68
C LEU A 129 13.94 20.68 -12.10
N THR A 130 13.59 21.97 -12.02
CA THR A 130 14.41 23.07 -12.56
C THR A 130 15.27 23.84 -11.55
N LYS A 131 15.09 23.65 -10.22
CA LYS A 131 15.84 24.43 -9.20
C LYS A 131 16.91 23.63 -8.44
N GLU A 132 18.10 24.23 -8.35
CA GLU A 132 19.20 23.93 -7.42
C GLU A 132 18.84 24.17 -5.93
N TYR A 133 17.65 24.71 -5.65
CA TYR A 133 17.15 25.04 -4.30
C TYR A 133 15.92 24.21 -3.90
N GLY A 134 15.97 23.69 -2.67
CA GLY A 134 14.79 23.42 -1.85
C GLY A 134 14.38 21.96 -1.73
N GLU A 135 13.95 21.59 -0.53
CA GLU A 135 13.42 20.32 -0.10
C GLU A 135 12.03 20.07 -0.72
N SER A 136 11.95 19.76 -2.01
CA SER A 136 10.76 19.04 -2.47
C SER A 136 10.81 17.68 -1.79
N ASP A 137 9.87 17.39 -0.89
CA ASP A 137 9.61 16.02 -0.41
C ASP A 137 8.65 15.28 -1.35
N TYR A 138 8.21 15.92 -2.42
CA TYR A 138 7.24 15.49 -3.41
C TYR A 138 7.92 14.50 -4.37
N TYR A 139 7.69 13.18 -4.27
CA TYR A 139 8.43 12.23 -5.12
C TYR A 139 7.57 11.13 -5.74
N PHE A 140 6.76 10.38 -4.97
CA PHE A 140 6.10 9.20 -5.52
C PHE A 140 5.04 9.49 -6.59
N TYR A 141 4.23 10.50 -6.30
CA TYR A 141 3.06 10.82 -7.08
C TYR A 141 3.39 11.74 -8.26
N GLU A 142 4.64 12.20 -8.39
CA GLU A 142 5.02 13.20 -9.39
C GLU A 142 4.73 12.73 -10.81
N GLN A 143 5.12 11.50 -11.17
CA GLN A 143 4.87 10.98 -12.52
C GLN A 143 3.41 10.69 -12.78
N MET A 144 2.69 10.10 -11.81
CA MET A 144 1.26 9.91 -11.99
C MET A 144 0.54 11.25 -12.13
N ASP A 145 0.93 12.26 -11.35
CA ASP A 145 0.33 13.60 -11.41
C ASP A 145 0.69 14.32 -12.72
N LEU A 146 1.92 14.15 -13.22
CA LEU A 146 2.35 14.62 -14.55
C LEU A 146 1.60 13.90 -15.66
N GLU A 147 1.48 12.58 -15.62
CA GLU A 147 0.79 11.77 -16.61
C GLU A 147 -0.70 12.12 -16.66
N ILE A 148 -1.35 12.34 -15.51
CA ILE A 148 -2.71 12.85 -15.43
C ILE A 148 -2.81 14.23 -16.06
N LYS A 149 -1.88 15.15 -15.73
CA LYS A 149 -1.90 16.54 -16.22
C LYS A 149 -1.57 16.63 -17.71
N ASP A 150 -0.71 15.79 -18.25
CA ASP A 150 -0.31 15.81 -19.66
C ASP A 150 -1.34 15.09 -20.54
N ASN A 151 -2.04 14.08 -19.98
CA ASN A 151 -3.01 13.27 -20.72
C ASN A 151 -4.47 13.53 -20.33
N TYR A 152 -4.81 14.51 -19.48
CA TYR A 152 -6.19 14.67 -18.96
C TYR A 152 -7.28 14.56 -20.03
N ARG A 153 -7.05 15.12 -21.24
CA ARG A 153 -7.96 15.08 -22.41
C ARG A 153 -8.29 13.67 -22.91
N ASN A 154 -7.34 12.75 -22.81
CA ASN A 154 -7.43 11.37 -23.26
C ASN A 154 -6.92 10.44 -22.16
N LEU A 155 -7.27 10.72 -20.90
CA LEU A 155 -6.76 9.96 -19.77
C LEU A 155 -7.27 8.53 -19.85
N ASP A 156 -6.35 7.58 -19.92
CA ASP A 156 -6.70 6.17 -19.97
C ASP A 156 -7.37 5.74 -18.65
N LYS A 157 -8.61 5.27 -18.76
CA LYS A 157 -9.40 4.81 -17.61
C LYS A 157 -8.79 3.56 -16.98
N GLU A 158 -8.19 2.67 -17.77
CA GLU A 158 -7.56 1.47 -17.24
C GLU A 158 -6.31 1.82 -16.44
N MET A 159 -5.50 2.76 -16.92
CA MET A 159 -4.38 3.31 -16.16
C MET A 159 -4.83 3.93 -14.83
N VAL A 160 -5.94 4.68 -14.81
CA VAL A 160 -6.51 5.23 -13.57
C VAL A 160 -6.92 4.11 -12.60
N LYS A 161 -7.59 3.07 -13.10
CA LYS A 161 -7.94 1.89 -12.28
C LYS A 161 -6.69 1.25 -11.69
N GLU A 162 -5.67 0.99 -12.51
CA GLU A 162 -4.40 0.37 -12.11
C GLU A 162 -3.59 1.17 -11.08
N TYR A 163 -3.79 2.49 -11.02
CA TYR A 163 -3.18 3.34 -9.99
C TYR A 163 -3.87 3.26 -8.63
N ILE A 164 -5.15 2.91 -8.62
CA ILE A 164 -5.97 2.78 -7.41
C ILE A 164 -5.95 1.34 -6.92
N TYR A 165 -6.16 0.40 -7.82
CA TYR A 165 -6.37 -1.02 -7.56
C TYR A 165 -5.81 -1.85 -8.73
N ASP A 166 -4.79 -2.66 -8.44
CA ASP A 166 -4.16 -3.58 -9.39
C ASP A 166 -3.89 -4.93 -8.72
N GLU A 167 -4.67 -5.93 -9.07
CA GLU A 167 -4.55 -7.27 -8.48
C GLU A 167 -3.47 -8.14 -9.12
N LYS A 168 -2.74 -7.61 -10.11
CA LYS A 168 -1.76 -8.37 -10.90
C LYS A 168 -0.33 -7.93 -10.58
N THR A 169 -0.10 -6.61 -10.51
CA THR A 169 1.25 -6.06 -10.47
C THR A 169 1.51 -5.29 -9.18
N SER A 170 2.49 -5.75 -8.40
CA SER A 170 2.93 -5.06 -7.20
C SER A 170 3.59 -3.72 -7.53
N ILE A 171 3.46 -2.72 -6.64
CA ILE A 171 4.12 -1.42 -6.84
C ILE A 171 5.63 -1.60 -6.90
N LEU A 172 6.18 -2.52 -6.10
CA LEU A 172 7.60 -2.85 -6.16
C LEU A 172 8.02 -3.33 -7.56
N THR A 173 7.22 -4.19 -8.20
CA THR A 173 7.48 -4.62 -9.59
C THR A 173 7.42 -3.44 -10.56
N LYS A 174 6.40 -2.57 -10.45
CA LYS A 174 6.28 -1.36 -11.28
C LYS A 174 7.53 -0.47 -11.15
N GLU A 175 8.00 -0.23 -9.93
CA GLU A 175 9.19 0.60 -9.68
C GLU A 175 10.50 -0.05 -10.13
N LEU A 176 10.62 -1.37 -10.01
CA LEU A 176 11.77 -2.10 -10.53
C LEU A 176 11.83 -2.06 -12.07
N LEU A 177 10.68 -2.15 -12.75
CA LEU A 177 10.60 -1.96 -14.20
C LEU A 177 11.02 -0.54 -14.62
N LYS A 178 10.67 0.49 -13.84
CA LYS A 178 11.16 1.86 -14.08
C LYS A 178 12.69 1.95 -13.99
N ILE A 179 13.31 1.30 -13.00
CA ILE A 179 14.78 1.20 -12.93
C ILE A 179 15.33 0.52 -14.18
N LYS A 180 14.75 -0.61 -14.58
CA LYS A 180 15.16 -1.34 -15.78
C LYS A 180 15.12 -0.47 -17.04
N TYR A 181 14.00 0.21 -17.31
CA TYR A 181 13.87 1.06 -18.50
C TYR A 181 14.86 2.22 -18.46
N TYR A 182 15.02 2.88 -17.30
CA TYR A 182 16.00 3.94 -17.12
C TYR A 182 17.42 3.46 -17.47
N LEU A 183 17.81 2.27 -17.03
CA LEU A 183 19.13 1.68 -17.30
C LEU A 183 19.32 1.22 -18.76
N GLN A 184 18.24 1.00 -19.52
CA GLN A 184 18.31 0.69 -20.94
C GLN A 184 18.65 1.94 -21.77
N GLU A 185 18.01 3.06 -21.43
CA GLU A 185 18.09 4.33 -22.17
C GLU A 185 19.27 5.22 -21.74
N ASN A 186 19.85 5.01 -20.57
CA ASN A 186 20.94 5.82 -20.04
C ASN A 186 22.25 5.03 -19.97
N GLU A 187 23.38 5.67 -20.32
CA GLU A 187 24.71 5.05 -20.16
C GLU A 187 25.01 4.81 -18.68
N PHE A 188 25.36 3.55 -18.38
CA PHE A 188 25.70 3.14 -17.03
C PHE A 188 27.15 3.58 -16.70
N ASP A 189 27.32 4.77 -16.14
CA ASP A 189 28.62 5.13 -15.57
C ASP A 189 28.85 4.30 -14.31
N LYS A 190 29.88 3.44 -14.34
CA LYS A 190 30.31 2.58 -13.21
C LYS A 190 30.58 3.37 -11.91
N THR A 191 30.60 4.69 -11.97
CA THR A 191 30.77 5.60 -10.84
C THR A 191 29.48 6.21 -10.29
N TRP A 192 28.31 5.54 -10.36
CA TRP A 192 27.05 5.84 -9.63
C TRP A 192 27.18 6.02 -8.09
N LYS A 193 28.35 6.39 -7.58
CA LYS A 193 28.74 6.84 -6.25
C LYS A 193 27.78 7.83 -5.58
N LYS A 194 26.78 8.42 -6.24
CA LYS A 194 25.81 9.37 -5.65
C LYS A 194 24.49 9.49 -6.44
N LEU A 195 23.65 8.45 -6.49
CA LEU A 195 22.22 8.67 -6.76
C LEU A 195 21.64 9.52 -5.63
N LYS A 196 21.46 10.81 -5.88
CA LYS A 196 20.88 11.73 -4.90
C LYS A 196 19.37 11.47 -4.87
N LYS A 197 18.73 11.70 -3.73
CA LYS A 197 17.26 11.68 -3.54
C LYS A 197 16.47 12.48 -4.60
N LYS A 198 17.14 13.32 -5.39
CA LYS A 198 16.55 14.28 -6.33
C LYS A 198 16.68 13.89 -7.80
N ASP A 199 17.42 12.83 -8.11
CA ASP A 199 17.66 12.39 -9.48
C ASP A 199 16.36 11.79 -10.04
N ASP A 200 16.08 12.00 -11.32
CA ASP A 200 14.82 11.60 -11.99
C ASP A 200 14.39 10.17 -11.60
N LEU A 201 15.31 9.21 -11.71
CA LEU A 201 15.06 7.83 -11.30
C LEU A 201 14.58 7.70 -9.84
N THR A 202 15.26 8.33 -8.89
CA THR A 202 14.93 8.22 -7.44
C THR A 202 13.57 8.80 -7.09
N ARG A 203 13.09 9.78 -7.85
CA ARG A 203 11.74 10.33 -7.72
C ARG A 203 10.68 9.28 -8.07
N ASN A 204 11.01 8.43 -9.04
CA ASN A 204 10.09 7.47 -9.65
C ASN A 204 10.04 6.10 -8.96
N ILE A 205 10.80 5.92 -7.87
CA ILE A 205 10.95 4.65 -7.14
C ILE A 205 10.75 4.80 -5.61
N TYR A 206 9.69 5.48 -5.20
CA TYR A 206 9.42 5.79 -3.79
C TYR A 206 9.34 4.58 -2.88
N TYR A 207 8.63 3.52 -3.27
CA TYR A 207 8.46 2.34 -2.42
C TYR A 207 9.79 1.64 -2.21
N ILE A 208 10.58 1.49 -3.26
CA ILE A 208 11.96 1.03 -3.18
C ILE A 208 12.72 1.95 -2.24
N TRP A 209 12.72 3.26 -2.47
CA TRP A 209 13.53 4.21 -1.71
C TRP A 209 13.16 4.28 -0.22
N HIS A 210 11.87 4.25 0.11
CA HIS A 210 11.36 4.49 1.46
C HIS A 210 11.11 3.22 2.25
N TYR A 211 10.82 2.08 1.61
CA TYR A 211 10.46 0.84 2.29
C TYR A 211 11.45 -0.28 1.98
N PHE A 212 11.75 -0.57 0.71
CA PHE A 212 12.49 -1.79 0.35
C PHE A 212 14.01 -1.63 0.24
N LYS A 213 14.57 -0.42 0.19
CA LYS A 213 15.98 -0.16 -0.12
C LYS A 213 16.96 -0.95 0.75
N LYS A 214 16.70 -1.04 2.06
CA LYS A 214 17.56 -1.83 2.98
C LYS A 214 17.32 -3.33 2.85
N LEU A 215 16.09 -3.74 2.56
CA LEU A 215 15.76 -5.14 2.32
C LEU A 215 16.46 -5.66 1.06
N LEU A 216 16.54 -4.83 0.02
CA LEU A 216 17.19 -5.12 -1.26
C LEU A 216 18.73 -4.98 -1.27
N LYS A 217 19.37 -4.58 -0.16
CA LYS A 217 20.84 -4.35 -0.08
C LYS A 217 21.58 -5.48 0.62
N GLU A 218 22.48 -6.21 -0.04
CA GLU A 218 23.14 -7.43 0.47
C GLU A 218 24.20 -7.26 1.59
N SER A 219 24.55 -6.03 1.99
CA SER A 219 25.64 -5.68 2.96
C SER A 219 27.05 -5.86 2.37
N THR A 220 28.15 -5.19 2.72
CA THR A 220 28.62 -4.46 3.92
C THR A 220 29.34 -3.14 3.58
N TYR A 221 29.32 -2.69 2.32
CA TYR A 221 30.06 -1.50 1.88
C TYR A 221 29.18 -0.23 1.79
N LEU A 222 29.65 0.79 2.52
CA LEU A 222 29.63 2.23 2.27
C LEU A 222 28.31 3.03 2.06
N ASN A 223 28.32 4.18 2.76
CA ASN A 223 27.61 5.46 2.63
C ASN A 223 26.08 5.53 2.43
N TYR A 224 25.44 6.35 3.29
CA TYR A 224 23.99 6.60 3.41
C TYR A 224 23.30 7.15 2.14
N ASN A 225 24.05 7.51 1.11
CA ASN A 225 23.58 8.30 -0.02
C ASN A 225 23.51 7.53 -1.35
N ASN A 226 23.72 6.21 -1.37
CA ASN A 226 23.69 5.43 -2.61
C ASN A 226 22.43 4.55 -2.65
N LEU A 227 21.79 4.41 -3.82
CA LEU A 227 21.02 3.20 -4.10
C LEU A 227 21.95 1.99 -3.91
N PRO A 228 21.44 0.81 -3.52
CA PRO A 228 22.29 -0.36 -3.29
C PRO A 228 23.27 -0.51 -4.45
N ASP A 229 24.55 -0.75 -4.18
CA ASP A 229 25.49 -1.23 -5.21
C ASP A 229 24.97 -2.54 -5.88
N ASP A 230 23.91 -3.11 -5.28
CA ASP A 230 23.16 -4.29 -5.68
C ASP A 230 21.91 -4.00 -6.53
N TYR A 231 21.88 -2.98 -7.39
CA TYR A 231 21.03 -3.10 -8.61
C TYR A 231 21.41 -4.35 -9.43
N LYS A 232 22.58 -4.96 -9.14
CA LYS A 232 22.99 -6.30 -9.55
C LYS A 232 22.08 -7.43 -9.07
N LEU A 233 21.31 -7.26 -7.99
CA LEU A 233 20.30 -8.25 -7.58
C LEU A 233 19.19 -8.42 -8.63
N TYR A 234 19.08 -7.50 -9.58
CA TYR A 234 18.13 -7.57 -10.70
C TYR A 234 18.75 -7.14 -12.04
N GLY A 235 19.99 -7.57 -12.29
CA GLY A 235 20.65 -7.36 -13.58
C GLY A 235 22.15 -7.33 -13.46
N GLU A 236 22.78 -8.50 -13.39
CA GLU A 236 24.13 -8.64 -13.94
C GLU A 236 24.01 -8.38 -15.46
N SER A 237 24.24 -7.14 -15.90
CA SER A 237 24.11 -6.62 -17.28
C SER A 237 22.68 -6.31 -17.79
N LYS A 238 22.59 -5.45 -18.83
CA LYS A 238 21.37 -5.14 -19.61
C LYS A 238 20.60 -6.40 -20.02
N ASP A 239 21.29 -7.54 -20.19
CA ASP A 239 20.72 -8.80 -20.67
C ASP A 239 19.97 -9.61 -19.60
N LYS A 240 20.29 -9.46 -18.30
CA LYS A 240 19.62 -10.20 -17.20
C LYS A 240 18.52 -9.42 -16.47
N ALA A 241 18.29 -8.15 -16.79
CA ALA A 241 17.14 -7.37 -16.27
C ALA A 241 15.76 -7.88 -16.79
N ARG A 242 15.72 -9.04 -17.46
CA ARG A 242 14.54 -9.59 -18.13
C ARG A 242 13.53 -10.26 -17.18
N GLY A 243 13.92 -10.66 -15.96
CA GLY A 243 13.08 -11.43 -15.04
C GLY A 243 12.75 -10.76 -13.71
N VAL A 244 12.42 -9.46 -13.69
CA VAL A 244 12.14 -8.76 -12.44
C VAL A 244 10.64 -8.80 -12.13
N THR A 245 10.23 -9.76 -11.31
CA THR A 245 8.88 -9.82 -10.77
C THR A 245 8.95 -10.03 -9.27
N THR A 246 8.29 -9.15 -8.50
CA THR A 246 8.06 -9.35 -7.07
C THR A 246 6.59 -9.66 -6.86
N ASN A 247 6.09 -10.66 -7.60
CA ASN A 247 4.67 -11.02 -7.62
C ASN A 247 4.17 -11.49 -6.25
N LYS A 248 5.09 -11.88 -5.35
CA LYS A 248 4.81 -12.23 -3.96
C LYS A 248 4.61 -11.01 -3.03
N VAL A 249 4.96 -9.79 -3.45
CA VAL A 249 4.81 -8.58 -2.64
C VAL A 249 3.47 -7.92 -2.96
N VAL A 250 2.73 -7.56 -1.93
CA VAL A 250 1.44 -6.87 -2.04
C VAL A 250 1.49 -5.59 -1.23
N ASN A 251 1.06 -4.49 -1.82
CA ASN A 251 0.87 -3.22 -1.12
C ASN A 251 -0.61 -3.05 -0.82
N ILE A 252 -0.95 -2.86 0.46
CA ILE A 252 -2.32 -2.56 0.89
C ILE A 252 -2.35 -1.32 1.78
N GLU A 253 -3.33 -0.46 1.55
CA GLU A 253 -3.51 0.78 2.30
C GLU A 253 -4.85 0.81 3.03
N LEU A 254 -4.84 1.03 4.35
CA LEU A 254 -6.08 1.18 5.12
C LEU A 254 -6.83 2.48 4.77
N CYS A 255 -6.08 3.55 4.49
CA CYS A 255 -6.62 4.84 4.07
C CYS A 255 -5.89 5.36 2.80
N PRO A 256 -6.25 4.87 1.60
CA PRO A 256 -5.58 5.17 0.32
C PRO A 256 -5.53 6.63 -0.14
N PHE A 257 -5.92 7.64 0.65
CA PHE A 257 -5.94 9.03 0.21
C PHE A 257 -4.73 9.83 0.68
N ARG A 258 -4.33 10.80 -0.14
CA ARG A 258 -3.16 11.65 0.07
C ARG A 258 -3.41 12.74 1.13
N SER A 259 -3.33 12.38 2.42
CA SER A 259 -3.47 13.34 3.54
C SER A 259 -2.21 13.43 4.39
N LYS A 260 -1.80 14.62 4.86
CA LYS A 260 -0.79 14.70 5.94
C LYS A 260 -1.38 14.34 7.31
N ASN A 261 -2.69 14.48 7.47
CA ASN A 261 -3.39 14.18 8.71
C ASN A 261 -4.23 12.91 8.55
N ALA A 262 -3.81 11.81 9.20
CA ALA A 262 -4.55 10.55 9.19
C ALA A 262 -5.99 10.68 9.73
N ASN A 263 -6.27 11.66 10.59
CA ASN A 263 -7.62 11.85 11.15
C ASN A 263 -8.63 12.32 10.09
N ALA A 264 -8.15 12.98 9.04
CA ALA A 264 -8.98 13.41 7.91
C ALA A 264 -9.73 12.26 7.24
N VAL A 265 -9.06 11.11 7.21
CA VAL A 265 -9.50 9.92 6.47
C VAL A 265 -9.94 8.82 7.44
N LYS A 266 -10.14 9.16 8.73
CA LYS A 266 -10.45 8.18 9.78
C LYS A 266 -11.73 7.41 9.50
N LYS A 267 -12.72 8.06 8.88
CA LYS A 267 -14.00 7.44 8.52
C LYS A 267 -13.86 6.38 7.44
N LEU A 268 -12.84 6.46 6.56
CA LEU A 268 -12.69 5.51 5.46
C LEU A 268 -12.42 4.09 5.98
N SER A 269 -11.67 3.94 7.07
CA SER A 269 -11.34 2.63 7.63
C SER A 269 -12.60 1.81 7.99
N ARG A 270 -13.76 2.47 8.12
CA ARG A 270 -15.08 1.86 8.41
C ARG A 270 -15.97 1.66 7.18
N THR A 271 -15.57 2.16 6.01
CA THR A 271 -16.24 1.90 4.74
C THR A 271 -15.87 0.52 4.19
N ASP A 272 -16.59 0.04 3.18
CA ASP A 272 -16.25 -1.22 2.50
C ASP A 272 -14.82 -1.19 1.93
N TYR A 273 -14.33 -0.04 1.47
CA TYR A 273 -12.95 0.13 1.00
C TYR A 273 -11.93 -0.10 2.13
N GLY A 274 -12.10 0.53 3.29
CA GLY A 274 -11.19 0.33 4.42
C GLY A 274 -11.25 -1.09 5.00
N LYS A 275 -12.45 -1.67 5.08
CA LYS A 275 -12.65 -3.06 5.54
C LYS A 275 -12.03 -4.07 4.58
N PHE A 276 -12.08 -3.81 3.28
CA PHE A 276 -11.50 -4.70 2.27
C PHE A 276 -10.02 -4.97 2.51
N SER A 277 -9.22 -3.97 2.89
CA SER A 277 -7.80 -4.19 3.21
C SER A 277 -7.60 -5.18 4.36
N ALA A 278 -8.48 -5.18 5.36
CA ALA A 278 -8.43 -6.14 6.48
C ALA A 278 -8.99 -7.53 6.08
N TYR A 279 -10.02 -7.58 5.24
CA TYR A 279 -10.53 -8.85 4.71
C TYR A 279 -9.47 -9.58 3.87
N ILE A 280 -8.62 -8.87 3.13
CA ILE A 280 -7.46 -9.48 2.43
C ILE A 280 -6.55 -10.23 3.42
N ILE A 281 -6.23 -9.60 4.56
CA ILE A 281 -5.37 -10.19 5.60
C ILE A 281 -6.00 -11.47 6.14
N TRP A 282 -7.29 -11.41 6.49
CA TRP A 282 -8.01 -12.56 7.02
C TRP A 282 -8.18 -13.67 6.01
N TYR A 283 -8.51 -13.34 4.77
CA TYR A 283 -8.57 -14.29 3.67
C TYR A 283 -7.23 -15.02 3.52
N ARG A 284 -6.12 -14.28 3.48
CA ARG A 284 -4.81 -14.89 3.25
C ARG A 284 -4.35 -15.77 4.42
N ILE A 285 -4.67 -15.40 5.66
CA ILE A 285 -4.45 -16.27 6.82
C ILE A 285 -5.31 -17.53 6.73
N GLY A 286 -6.61 -17.39 6.42
CA GLY A 286 -7.51 -18.53 6.23
C GLY A 286 -7.05 -19.49 5.13
N GLN A 287 -6.63 -18.94 3.99
CA GLN A 287 -6.08 -19.70 2.87
C GLN A 287 -4.81 -20.45 3.28
N TYR A 288 -3.86 -19.77 3.95
CA TYR A 288 -2.66 -20.42 4.50
C TYR A 288 -3.00 -21.59 5.43
N LEU A 289 -4.01 -21.44 6.30
CA LEU A 289 -4.44 -22.51 7.20
C LEU A 289 -5.05 -23.71 6.45
N ASN A 290 -5.77 -23.48 5.35
CA ASN A 290 -6.28 -24.55 4.48
C ASN A 290 -5.16 -25.25 3.72
N ASP A 291 -4.19 -24.49 3.23
CA ASP A 291 -3.06 -25.02 2.47
C ASP A 291 -2.10 -25.81 3.37
N LEU A 292 -1.91 -25.37 4.61
CA LEU A 292 -1.10 -26.06 5.61
C LEU A 292 -1.62 -27.46 5.94
N GLU A 293 -2.95 -27.69 5.88
CA GLU A 293 -3.53 -29.03 6.06
C GLU A 293 -3.23 -29.97 4.89
N LYS A 294 -2.92 -29.42 3.71
CA LYS A 294 -2.59 -30.17 2.49
C LYS A 294 -1.09 -30.37 2.35
N ASP A 295 -0.30 -29.35 2.67
CA ASP A 295 1.16 -29.36 2.61
C ASP A 295 1.79 -28.61 3.79
N ASN A 296 2.51 -29.35 4.64
CA ASN A 296 3.23 -28.81 5.79
C ASN A 296 4.38 -27.85 5.41
N ASN A 297 4.77 -27.78 4.13
CA ASN A 297 5.79 -26.86 3.62
C ASN A 297 5.21 -25.54 3.08
N THR A 298 3.90 -25.33 3.21
CA THR A 298 3.24 -24.10 2.76
C THR A 298 3.91 -22.86 3.36
N GLU A 299 4.24 -21.89 2.49
CA GLU A 299 4.86 -20.63 2.89
C GLU A 299 3.87 -19.76 3.69
N LYS A 300 4.29 -19.32 4.87
CA LYS A 300 3.47 -18.48 5.76
C LYS A 300 3.41 -17.04 5.27
N PRO A 301 2.22 -16.43 5.16
CA PRO A 301 2.09 -15.01 4.81
C PRO A 301 2.64 -14.10 5.91
N ILE A 302 3.27 -12.99 5.50
CA ILE A 302 3.88 -12.00 6.38
C ILE A 302 3.20 -10.65 6.14
N PHE A 303 2.73 -10.02 7.22
CA PHE A 303 2.11 -8.70 7.16
C PHE A 303 2.98 -7.67 7.89
N ILE A 304 3.43 -6.64 7.19
CA ILE A 304 4.32 -5.59 7.71
C ILE A 304 3.52 -4.29 7.86
N PHE A 305 3.17 -3.95 9.09
CA PHE A 305 2.30 -2.82 9.40
C PHE A 305 3.04 -1.54 9.72
N ARG A 306 2.63 -0.46 9.06
CA ARG A 306 2.88 0.92 9.48
C ARG A 306 1.64 1.45 10.17
N SER A 307 1.82 2.03 11.36
CA SER A 307 0.72 2.54 12.20
C SER A 307 -0.26 1.44 12.63
N TYR A 308 0.26 0.31 13.11
CA TYR A 308 -0.55 -0.84 13.56
C TYR A 308 -1.46 -0.52 14.75
N CYS A 309 -0.92 0.21 15.74
CA CYS A 309 -1.62 0.65 16.93
C CYS A 309 -1.35 2.15 17.13
N ASN A 310 -2.35 3.00 16.94
CA ASN A 310 -2.27 4.45 17.09
C ASN A 310 -3.39 4.95 18.01
N LYS A 311 -3.00 5.55 19.13
CA LYS A 311 -3.93 6.09 20.13
C LYS A 311 -4.78 7.28 19.64
N THR A 312 -4.45 7.88 18.49
CA THR A 312 -5.05 9.17 18.06
C THR A 312 -5.72 9.15 16.68
N SER A 313 -5.59 8.07 15.90
CA SER A 313 -6.21 7.88 14.57
C SER A 313 -6.85 6.49 14.50
N PRO A 314 -7.58 6.07 13.45
CA PRO A 314 -7.84 4.64 13.34
C PRO A 314 -6.50 3.97 13.04
N ASP A 315 -6.40 2.71 13.41
CA ASP A 315 -5.24 1.90 13.13
C ASP A 315 -5.70 0.55 12.58
N TRP A 316 -4.72 -0.23 12.14
CA TRP A 316 -5.00 -1.56 11.62
C TRP A 316 -5.63 -2.48 12.65
N LYS A 317 -5.24 -2.37 13.93
CA LYS A 317 -5.72 -3.26 14.98
C LYS A 317 -7.22 -3.15 15.17
N ASP A 318 -7.78 -1.94 15.21
CA ASP A 318 -9.22 -1.73 15.39
C ASP A 318 -10.02 -2.37 14.23
N ILE A 319 -9.61 -2.12 12.98
CA ILE A 319 -10.32 -2.68 11.81
C ILE A 319 -10.14 -4.18 11.68
N LEU A 320 -8.98 -4.70 12.07
CA LEU A 320 -8.75 -6.15 12.16
C LEU A 320 -9.70 -6.79 13.17
N VAL A 321 -9.88 -6.20 14.36
CA VAL A 321 -10.87 -6.66 15.35
C VAL A 321 -12.28 -6.65 14.76
N ASP A 322 -12.70 -5.51 14.19
CA ASP A 322 -14.06 -5.33 13.68
C ASP A 322 -14.38 -6.34 12.56
N THR A 323 -13.49 -6.48 11.58
CA THR A 323 -13.68 -7.39 10.45
C THR A 323 -13.60 -8.87 10.84
N LEU A 324 -12.77 -9.22 11.84
CA LEU A 324 -12.73 -10.59 12.36
C LEU A 324 -14.01 -10.94 13.11
N TYR A 325 -14.57 -10.00 13.88
CA TYR A 325 -15.87 -10.15 14.52
C TYR A 325 -16.99 -10.39 13.50
N GLU A 326 -16.98 -9.63 12.38
CA GLU A 326 -17.94 -9.80 11.28
C GLU A 326 -17.80 -11.16 10.56
N ILE A 327 -16.58 -11.63 10.28
CA ILE A 327 -16.34 -12.98 9.68
C ILE A 327 -16.92 -14.08 10.55
N ASN A 328 -16.86 -13.89 11.87
CA ASN A 328 -17.44 -14.81 12.85
C ASN A 328 -18.93 -14.56 13.12
N LYS A 329 -19.61 -13.81 12.24
CA LYS A 329 -21.06 -13.51 12.32
C LYS A 329 -21.51 -12.93 13.65
N GLU A 330 -20.63 -12.19 14.33
CA GLU A 330 -20.92 -11.60 15.63
C GLU A 330 -21.23 -12.63 16.74
N GLU A 331 -21.00 -13.93 16.48
CA GLU A 331 -21.27 -15.02 17.42
C GLU A 331 -20.24 -15.05 18.56
N ILE A 332 -19.06 -14.47 18.33
CA ILE A 332 -17.93 -14.43 19.28
C ILE A 332 -17.87 -13.12 20.01
N ASP A 333 -17.76 -13.15 21.33
CA ASP A 333 -17.59 -11.94 22.13
C ASP A 333 -16.39 -11.09 21.67
N SER A 334 -16.57 -9.76 21.62
CA SER A 334 -15.53 -8.84 21.15
C SER A 334 -14.26 -8.88 22.01
N GLU A 335 -14.36 -9.18 23.31
CA GLU A 335 -13.18 -9.34 24.16
C GLU A 335 -12.39 -10.60 23.83
N ILE A 336 -13.07 -11.68 23.43
CA ILE A 336 -12.44 -12.91 22.96
C ILE A 336 -11.72 -12.66 21.62
N ILE A 337 -12.35 -11.93 20.70
CA ILE A 337 -11.71 -11.52 19.43
C ILE A 337 -10.39 -10.78 19.68
N LYS A 338 -10.36 -9.86 20.66
CA LYS A 338 -9.13 -9.12 21.02
C LYS A 338 -8.00 -10.03 21.51
N GLU A 339 -8.32 -11.10 22.24
CA GLU A 339 -7.32 -12.09 22.64
C GLU A 339 -6.78 -12.88 21.44
N TYR A 340 -7.63 -13.19 20.46
CA TYR A 340 -7.19 -13.86 19.24
C TYR A 340 -6.36 -12.99 18.30
N ILE A 341 -6.63 -11.68 18.25
CA ILE A 341 -5.73 -10.73 17.57
C ILE A 341 -4.29 -10.87 18.09
N LYS A 342 -4.08 -11.09 19.40
CA LYS A 342 -2.73 -11.31 19.95
C LYS A 342 -2.08 -12.57 19.40
N VAL A 343 -2.84 -13.61 19.05
CA VAL A 343 -2.30 -14.81 18.41
C VAL A 343 -1.77 -14.46 17.02
N PHE A 344 -2.57 -13.77 16.20
CA PHE A 344 -2.17 -13.37 14.86
C PHE A 344 -0.98 -12.37 14.88
N GLU A 345 -0.97 -11.46 15.85
CA GLU A 345 0.14 -10.53 16.11
C GLU A 345 1.49 -11.22 16.29
N ARG A 346 1.50 -12.38 16.97
CA ARG A 346 2.74 -13.14 17.21
C ARG A 346 3.16 -13.97 16.02
N GLU A 347 2.20 -14.47 15.25
CA GLU A 347 2.46 -15.48 14.22
C GLU A 347 2.71 -14.90 12.83
N TYR A 348 2.08 -13.77 12.49
CA TYR A 348 2.05 -13.26 11.12
C TYR A 348 2.56 -11.82 10.99
N PHE A 349 2.62 -11.04 12.07
CA PHE A 349 2.75 -9.58 11.99
C PHE A 349 4.15 -9.08 12.33
N TYR A 350 4.69 -8.23 11.46
CA TYR A 350 5.78 -7.30 11.75
C TYR A 350 5.25 -5.87 11.81
N ILE A 351 5.83 -5.04 12.67
CA ILE A 351 5.39 -3.67 12.92
C ILE A 351 6.59 -2.73 12.85
N PHE A 352 6.42 -1.60 12.15
CA PHE A 352 7.41 -0.54 12.15
C PHE A 352 7.57 0.10 13.54
N ASN A 353 8.82 0.35 13.93
CA ASN A 353 9.17 0.99 15.21
C ASN A 353 9.23 2.51 15.13
N SER A 354 9.25 3.07 13.94
CA SER A 354 9.33 4.51 13.72
C SER A 354 8.41 4.94 12.59
N GLN A 355 8.25 6.25 12.44
CA GLN A 355 7.53 6.83 11.30
C GLN A 355 8.28 6.63 9.97
N ASN A 356 9.59 6.33 10.02
CA ASN A 356 10.36 5.95 8.84
C ASN A 356 9.87 4.57 8.38
N GLY A 357 9.38 4.46 7.14
CA GLY A 357 8.83 3.22 6.57
C GLY A 357 9.87 2.18 6.16
N MET A 358 11.16 2.42 6.41
CA MET A 358 12.22 1.55 5.89
C MET A 358 12.21 0.15 6.53
N ILE A 359 11.98 -0.89 5.73
CA ILE A 359 12.08 -2.29 6.14
C ILE A 359 13.53 -2.59 6.47
N SER A 360 13.81 -2.79 7.76
CA SER A 360 15.16 -3.08 8.24
C SER A 360 15.15 -3.72 9.61
N LYS A 361 16.21 -4.46 9.93
CA LYS A 361 16.44 -5.06 11.25
C LYS A 361 16.20 -4.09 12.42
N GLY A 362 16.68 -2.85 12.30
CA GLY A 362 16.54 -1.85 13.36
C GLY A 362 15.15 -1.23 13.50
N ASN A 363 14.30 -1.38 12.49
CA ASN A 363 13.02 -0.68 12.38
C ASN A 363 11.81 -1.61 12.38
N LEU A 364 12.00 -2.93 12.30
CA LEU A 364 10.92 -3.91 12.44
C LEU A 364 10.93 -4.59 13.80
N SER A 365 9.73 -4.87 14.27
CA SER A 365 9.47 -5.62 15.49
C SER A 365 8.32 -6.60 15.33
N TYR A 366 8.27 -7.60 16.19
CA TYR A 366 7.19 -8.57 16.32
C TYR A 366 6.81 -8.71 17.80
N PHE A 367 5.69 -9.37 18.08
CA PHE A 367 5.32 -9.74 19.45
C PHE A 367 5.76 -11.18 19.73
N ASP A 368 6.47 -11.41 20.84
CA ASP A 368 6.85 -12.75 21.26
C ASP A 368 5.72 -13.49 22.00
N LYS A 369 5.98 -14.72 22.44
CA LYS A 369 5.02 -15.55 23.19
C LYS A 369 4.49 -14.92 24.49
N ASN A 370 5.20 -13.94 25.06
CA ASN A 370 4.78 -13.21 26.26
C ASN A 370 4.03 -11.91 25.89
N ASN A 371 3.71 -11.70 24.61
CA ASN A 371 3.17 -10.46 24.04
C ASN A 371 4.10 -9.25 24.23
N GLU A 372 5.41 -9.48 24.36
CA GLU A 372 6.39 -8.41 24.43
C GLU A 372 6.87 -8.04 23.03
N LYS A 373 6.95 -6.73 22.75
CA LYS A 373 7.46 -6.25 21.47
C LYS A 373 8.98 -6.42 21.41
N LYS A 374 9.47 -7.26 20.50
CA LYS A 374 10.90 -7.53 20.26
C LYS A 374 11.32 -7.04 18.88
N LYS A 375 12.59 -6.65 18.72
CA LYS A 375 13.15 -6.36 17.39
C LYS A 375 13.45 -7.67 16.66
N ILE A 376 13.35 -7.66 15.34
CA ILE A 376 13.73 -8.82 14.54
C ILE A 376 15.25 -9.08 14.63
N SER A 377 15.64 -10.34 14.55
CA SER A 377 17.03 -10.78 14.48
C SER A 377 17.64 -10.55 13.08
N SER A 378 18.95 -10.73 12.92
CA SER A 378 19.56 -10.74 11.57
C SER A 378 18.98 -11.88 10.73
N LYS A 379 18.88 -13.08 11.32
CA LYS A 379 18.35 -14.27 10.65
C LYS A 379 16.95 -14.03 10.07
N GLN A 380 16.04 -13.48 10.87
CA GLN A 380 14.68 -13.14 10.41
C GLN A 380 14.66 -12.08 9.29
N PHE A 381 15.58 -11.12 9.35
CA PHE A 381 15.70 -10.11 8.30
C PHE A 381 16.24 -10.69 6.99
N ASP A 382 17.20 -11.61 7.08
CA ASP A 382 17.77 -12.32 5.92
C ASP A 382 16.72 -13.27 5.31
N GLU A 383 15.95 -13.98 6.12
CA GLU A 383 14.80 -14.78 5.67
C GLU A 383 13.77 -13.93 4.91
N LEU A 384 13.37 -12.78 5.48
CA LEU A 384 12.46 -11.84 4.81
C LEU A 384 13.02 -11.33 3.47
N ARG A 385 14.34 -11.12 3.39
CA ARG A 385 15.01 -10.70 2.17
C ARG A 385 14.93 -11.77 1.08
N GLU A 386 15.22 -13.02 1.42
CA GLU A 386 15.17 -14.11 0.45
C GLU A 386 13.75 -14.31 -0.09
N LEU A 387 12.73 -14.16 0.75
CA LEU A 387 11.33 -14.23 0.31
C LEU A 387 10.93 -13.13 -0.69
N VAL A 388 11.56 -11.95 -0.65
CA VAL A 388 11.32 -10.88 -1.64
C VAL A 388 11.99 -11.16 -2.98
N LYS A 389 13.03 -12.00 -3.02
CA LYS A 389 13.79 -12.33 -4.23
C LYS A 389 13.19 -13.48 -5.04
N GLN A 390 12.32 -14.28 -4.42
CA GLN A 390 11.58 -15.35 -5.07
C GLN A 390 10.37 -14.81 -5.82
#